data_AF-A0A178B9B1-F1
#
_entry.id   AF-A0A178B9B1-F1
#
_cell.length_a   1.000
_cell.length_b   1.000
_cell.length_c   1.000
_cell.angle_alpha   90.00
_cell.angle_beta   90.00
_cell.angle_gamma   90.00
#
_symmetry.space_group_name_H-M   'P 1'
#
loop_
_entity.id
_entity.type
_entity.pdbx_description
1 polymer ?
#
loop_
_entity_poly.entity_id
_entity_poly.type
_entity_poly.pdbx_seq_one_letter_code
_entity_poly.pdbx_strand_id
1 'polypeptide(L)'
;MSQRIVEALHKFIQEKRLHNFDFLGSSSHHYMEQEELLVVSTASQDHIEEALSGHQYPTAYGDHGWFTFRQMANYDCSYHTVMITSAPGDAVSVDAMTIVEPHWKGSFISAPAVTWLLEKYTLEDEGAMKFSEQQYEEQFLWWSKNKMSFRLFDLPAELRDAIYLQIIGPVILPDLHGPQTIFGRGLSYNRAQCSQQSRDPEIEAPNMSIMRVNRQVWREATKVATRDSQKRLRMVGSHHTATAKRGPSSSLALIVARWLTSVPRTGFFRKLQLEMSAAAYFESIGIKPTPQNPLASTTGTFSLDTLSNFPSLQELDFRFIGPKHPDAVCPWALISKTQDMGEHSCQKLWVDYFFVLGWDTLRPFREKKDIRITLSGCVKTSSQQYWERVLNVKDNSYTSTIRAAEMRIRQQKTDNLPISCQCSNPCSKAEAELSKTYRWSQYDIEKIAGLQDHIDDIYWSFKD
;
A
#
# COMPACT_ATOMS: atom_id res chain seq x y z
N MET A 1 13.78 38.16 5.92
CA MET A 1 13.53 36.71 6.13
C MET A 1 12.96 36.07 4.86
N SER A 2 11.90 36.64 4.28
CA SER A 2 11.23 36.08 3.08
C SER A 2 12.15 35.87 1.88
N GLN A 3 13.06 36.81 1.58
CA GLN A 3 14.04 36.63 0.50
C GLN A 3 14.96 35.41 0.73
N ARG A 4 15.43 35.19 1.97
CA ARG A 4 16.27 34.02 2.30
C ARG A 4 15.49 32.71 2.16
N ILE A 5 14.18 32.72 2.44
CA ILE A 5 13.30 31.57 2.24
C ILE A 5 13.16 31.26 0.75
N VAL A 6 12.91 32.28 -0.08
CA VAL A 6 12.84 32.15 -1.54
C VAL A 6 14.16 31.59 -2.09
N GLU A 7 15.30 32.17 -1.70
CA GLU A 7 16.63 31.70 -2.13
C GLU A 7 16.89 30.24 -1.73
N ALA A 8 16.53 29.84 -0.51
CA ALA A 8 16.67 28.47 -0.04
C ALA A 8 15.77 27.49 -0.82
N LEU A 9 14.53 27.87 -1.11
CA LEU A 9 13.60 27.07 -1.91
C LEU A 9 14.06 26.96 -3.36
N HIS A 10 14.51 28.05 -3.97
CA HIS A 10 15.07 28.04 -5.33
C HIS A 10 16.30 27.15 -5.42
N LYS A 11 17.22 27.25 -4.45
CA LYS A 11 18.39 26.37 -4.39
C LYS A 11 17.98 24.90 -4.28
N PHE A 12 17.04 24.57 -3.38
CA PHE A 12 16.52 23.21 -3.25
C PHE A 12 15.88 22.70 -4.54
N ILE A 13 15.04 23.52 -5.20
CA ILE A 13 14.39 23.19 -6.48
C ILE A 13 15.45 22.89 -7.53
N GLN A 14 16.47 23.74 -7.67
CA GLN A 14 17.57 23.54 -8.62
C GLN A 14 18.36 22.26 -8.32
N GLU A 15 18.77 22.05 -7.06
CA GLU A 15 19.48 20.84 -6.63
C GLU A 15 18.63 19.58 -6.84
N LYS A 16 17.33 19.60 -6.49
CA LYS A 16 16.44 18.46 -6.72
C LYS A 16 16.27 18.16 -8.20
N ARG A 17 16.16 19.17 -9.07
CA ARG A 17 16.12 18.96 -10.52
C ARG A 17 17.41 18.34 -11.05
N LEU A 18 18.57 18.64 -10.46
CA LEU A 18 19.83 17.99 -10.86
C LEU A 18 19.88 16.51 -10.47
N HIS A 19 19.15 16.10 -9.44
CA HIS A 19 19.24 14.74 -8.89
C HIS A 19 18.00 13.88 -9.10
N ASN A 20 16.86 14.46 -9.46
CA ASN A 20 15.58 13.80 -9.63
C ASN A 20 14.87 14.31 -10.90
N PHE A 21 14.96 13.55 -11.99
CA PHE A 21 14.28 13.88 -13.26
C PHE A 21 12.76 13.94 -13.13
N ASP A 22 12.16 13.16 -12.22
CA ASP A 22 10.71 13.16 -12.04
C ASP A 22 10.20 14.45 -11.37
N PHE A 23 11.07 15.18 -10.65
CA PHE A 23 10.73 16.46 -10.04
C PHE A 23 10.52 17.54 -11.11
N LEU A 24 9.28 17.99 -11.26
CA LEU A 24 8.79 18.83 -12.37
C LEU A 24 8.84 18.13 -13.74
N GLY A 25 8.79 16.79 -13.74
CA GLY A 25 8.86 15.92 -14.92
C GLY A 25 7.83 16.26 -16.01
N SER A 26 6.60 16.64 -15.64
CA SER A 26 5.54 17.02 -16.59
C SER A 26 5.86 18.24 -17.45
N SER A 27 6.78 19.10 -16.98
CA SER A 27 7.18 20.33 -17.65
C SER A 27 8.63 20.26 -18.16
N SER A 28 9.23 19.07 -18.19
CA SER A 28 10.65 18.90 -18.53
C SER A 28 11.00 19.28 -19.96
N HIS A 29 10.04 19.31 -20.88
CA HIS A 29 10.26 19.76 -22.26
C HIS A 29 10.70 21.22 -22.37
N HIS A 30 10.28 22.06 -21.43
CA HIS A 30 10.70 23.46 -21.34
C HIS A 30 12.13 23.62 -20.79
N TYR A 31 12.77 22.55 -20.28
CA TYR A 31 14.17 22.60 -19.86
C TYR A 31 15.14 22.86 -21.02
N MET A 32 14.76 22.50 -22.25
CA MET A 32 15.57 22.83 -23.43
C MET A 32 15.67 24.34 -23.66
N GLU A 33 14.74 25.13 -23.12
CA GLU A 33 14.65 26.58 -23.29
C GLU A 33 15.20 27.38 -22.10
N GLN A 34 15.82 26.71 -21.11
CA GLN A 34 16.40 27.33 -19.90
C GLN A 34 15.42 28.07 -18.98
N GLU A 35 14.11 27.85 -19.10
CA GLU A 35 13.12 28.52 -18.26
C GLU A 35 13.03 27.93 -16.83
N GLU A 36 12.76 28.80 -15.86
CA GLU A 36 12.44 28.40 -14.48
C GLU A 36 11.05 27.73 -14.44
N LEU A 37 11.02 26.40 -14.41
CA LEU A 37 9.77 25.62 -14.39
C LEU A 37 8.90 25.85 -13.15
N LEU A 38 9.51 26.28 -12.05
CA LEU A 38 8.84 26.55 -10.78
C LEU A 38 9.48 27.78 -10.14
N VAL A 39 8.72 28.87 -10.08
CA VAL A 39 9.16 30.14 -9.51
C VAL A 39 8.52 30.31 -8.15
N VAL A 40 9.33 30.58 -7.13
CA VAL A 40 8.86 30.90 -5.77
C VAL A 40 8.97 32.40 -5.56
N SER A 41 7.90 33.01 -5.04
CA SER A 41 7.86 34.43 -4.72
C SER A 41 7.06 34.66 -3.44
N THR A 42 7.20 35.83 -2.82
CA THR A 42 6.29 36.27 -1.75
C THR A 42 4.89 36.42 -2.32
N ALA A 43 3.89 35.88 -1.64
CA ALA A 43 2.50 35.97 -2.13
C ALA A 43 2.02 37.44 -2.11
N SER A 44 1.27 37.83 -3.14
CA SER A 44 0.52 39.07 -3.14
C SER A 44 -0.72 38.94 -2.26
N GLN A 45 -1.29 40.08 -1.86
CA GLN A 45 -2.54 40.09 -1.11
C GLN A 45 -3.65 39.33 -1.86
N ASP A 46 -3.77 39.55 -3.18
CA ASP A 46 -4.76 38.87 -4.02
C ASP A 46 -4.60 37.34 -3.98
N HIS A 47 -3.35 36.84 -4.08
CA HIS A 47 -3.09 35.40 -4.00
C HIS A 47 -3.38 34.81 -2.61
N ILE A 48 -3.17 35.59 -1.55
CA ILE A 48 -3.50 35.20 -0.17
C ILE A 48 -5.02 35.13 -0.01
N GLU A 49 -5.74 36.13 -0.50
CA GLU A 49 -7.21 36.20 -0.45
C GLU A 49 -7.85 35.06 -1.27
N GLU A 50 -7.30 34.76 -2.45
CA GLU A 50 -7.74 33.64 -3.28
C GLU A 50 -7.55 32.31 -2.56
N ALA A 51 -6.35 32.06 -2.00
CA ALA A 51 -6.04 30.84 -1.26
C ALA A 51 -6.88 30.68 0.02
N LEU A 52 -7.29 31.79 0.63
CA LEU A 52 -8.13 31.83 1.82
C LEU A 52 -9.63 31.94 1.52
N SER A 53 -10.04 32.03 0.25
CA SER A 53 -11.46 32.18 -0.10
C SER A 53 -12.29 31.04 0.52
N GLY A 54 -13.24 31.38 1.40
CA GLY A 54 -14.05 30.42 2.16
C GLY A 54 -13.45 29.90 3.48
N HIS A 55 -12.31 30.43 3.94
CA HIS A 55 -11.62 30.01 5.16
C HIS A 55 -11.54 31.17 6.16
N GLN A 56 -11.60 30.88 7.48
CA GLN A 56 -11.36 31.90 8.49
C GLN A 56 -9.88 32.25 8.53
N TYR A 57 -9.57 33.55 8.50
CA TYR A 57 -8.21 34.06 8.57
C TYR A 57 -7.58 33.62 9.90
N PRO A 58 -6.52 32.80 9.91
CA PRO A 58 -5.86 32.48 11.15
C PRO A 58 -5.10 33.73 11.61
N THR A 59 -5.66 34.43 12.59
CA THR A 59 -5.11 35.69 13.17
C THR A 59 -3.71 35.56 13.74
N ALA A 60 -3.21 34.32 13.92
CA ALA A 60 -1.87 34.02 14.42
C ALA A 60 -0.75 34.30 13.40
N TYR A 61 -1.06 34.54 12.12
CA TYR A 61 -0.05 34.65 11.07
C TYR A 61 -0.17 36.00 10.34
N GLY A 62 0.87 36.82 10.44
CA GLY A 62 0.96 38.06 9.67
C GLY A 62 1.33 37.81 8.20
N ASP A 63 1.13 38.82 7.36
CA ASP A 63 1.27 38.77 5.89
C ASP A 63 2.65 38.28 5.40
N HIS A 64 3.69 38.35 6.24
CA HIS A 64 5.08 38.07 5.87
C HIS A 64 5.45 36.58 5.75
N GLY A 65 4.51 35.66 6.01
CA GLY A 65 4.71 34.20 5.96
C GLY A 65 4.20 33.50 4.70
N TRP A 66 3.57 34.22 3.78
CA TRP A 66 2.93 33.63 2.60
C TRP A 66 3.80 33.68 1.35
N PHE A 67 3.81 32.56 0.62
CA PHE A 67 4.61 32.37 -0.59
C PHE A 67 3.75 31.74 -1.68
N THR A 68 3.97 32.16 -2.91
CA THR A 68 3.32 31.60 -4.09
C THR A 68 4.33 30.86 -4.94
N PHE A 69 4.01 29.61 -5.22
CA PHE A 69 4.69 28.75 -6.17
C PHE A 69 3.96 28.83 -7.52
N ARG A 70 4.61 29.38 -8.52
CA ARG A 70 4.09 29.46 -9.89
C ARG A 70 4.73 28.38 -10.74
N GLN A 71 3.94 27.43 -11.23
CA GLN A 71 4.39 26.42 -12.16
C GLN A 71 4.18 26.90 -13.59
N MET A 72 5.24 26.87 -14.39
CA MET A 72 5.19 27.17 -15.82
C MET A 72 4.89 25.86 -16.57
N ALA A 73 3.62 25.46 -16.64
CA ALA A 73 3.16 24.32 -17.43
C ALA A 73 2.25 24.82 -18.57
N ASN A 74 2.17 24.08 -19.68
CA ASN A 74 1.55 24.50 -20.96
C ASN A 74 0.23 25.28 -20.79
N TYR A 75 0.21 26.51 -21.31
CA TYR A 75 -0.92 27.47 -21.42
C TYR A 75 -1.65 27.88 -20.13
N ASP A 76 -1.63 27.06 -19.07
CA ASP A 76 -2.21 27.37 -17.77
C ASP A 76 -1.10 27.49 -16.71
N CYS A 77 -0.88 28.73 -16.24
CA CYS A 77 -0.08 28.97 -15.05
C CYS A 77 -0.87 28.50 -13.83
N SER A 78 -0.43 27.42 -13.18
CA SER A 78 -0.98 27.04 -11.87
C SER A 78 -0.21 27.76 -10.76
N TYR A 79 -0.97 28.24 -9.78
CA TYR A 79 -0.44 28.91 -8.59
C TYR A 79 -0.78 28.09 -7.35
N HIS A 80 0.21 27.90 -6.48
CA HIS A 80 0.00 27.33 -5.15
C HIS A 80 0.50 28.32 -4.11
N THR A 81 -0.43 28.93 -3.38
CA THR A 81 -0.11 29.88 -2.32
C THR A 81 -0.21 29.18 -0.98
N VAL A 82 0.91 29.16 -0.26
CA VAL A 82 1.06 28.45 1.01
C VAL A 82 1.78 29.33 2.02
N MET A 83 1.57 29.02 3.29
CA MET A 83 2.32 29.64 4.36
C MET A 83 3.55 28.80 4.67
N ILE A 84 4.69 29.47 4.94
CA ILE A 84 5.95 28.81 5.32
C ILE A 84 6.38 29.32 6.68
N THR A 85 6.59 28.38 7.59
CA THR A 85 7.07 28.64 8.95
C THR A 85 8.44 27.99 9.15
N SER A 86 9.27 28.60 9.99
CA SER A 86 10.59 28.10 10.37
C SER A 86 10.85 28.48 11.82
N ALA A 87 11.55 27.64 12.57
CA ALA A 87 11.78 27.88 13.99
C ALA A 87 12.67 29.14 14.19
N PRO A 88 12.42 29.95 15.23
CA PRO A 88 13.22 31.15 15.49
C PRO A 88 14.68 30.79 15.76
N GLY A 89 15.60 31.39 15.00
CA GLY A 89 17.05 31.22 15.19
C GLY A 89 17.70 30.12 14.36
N ASP A 90 16.94 29.29 13.66
CA ASP A 90 17.50 28.28 12.77
C ASP A 90 18.06 28.90 11.48
N ALA A 91 19.06 28.22 10.91
CA ALA A 91 19.52 28.53 9.57
C ALA A 91 18.38 28.31 8.58
N VAL A 92 18.12 29.28 7.71
CA VAL A 92 17.07 29.17 6.68
C VAL A 92 17.45 28.05 5.70
N SER A 93 16.93 26.85 5.94
CA SER A 93 17.06 25.66 5.09
C SER A 93 15.69 25.03 4.90
N VAL A 94 15.48 24.36 3.76
CA VAL A 94 14.19 23.72 3.46
C VAL A 94 13.89 22.58 4.43
N ASP A 95 14.91 21.90 4.98
CA ASP A 95 14.74 20.85 5.98
C ASP A 95 14.19 21.38 7.32
N ALA A 96 14.43 22.65 7.65
CA ALA A 96 13.94 23.31 8.87
C ALA A 96 12.63 24.09 8.66
N MET A 97 12.02 23.98 7.48
CA MET A 97 10.77 24.65 7.13
C MET A 97 9.58 23.72 7.24
N THR A 98 8.44 24.27 7.63
CA THR A 98 7.13 23.62 7.56
C THR A 98 6.22 24.42 6.65
N ILE A 99 5.63 23.75 5.65
CA ILE A 99 4.64 24.32 4.75
C ILE A 99 3.25 24.05 5.33
N VAL A 100 2.42 25.09 5.33
CA VAL A 100 1.03 25.05 5.80
C VAL A 100 0.13 25.47 4.63
N GLU A 101 -0.69 24.54 4.15
CA GLU A 101 -1.59 24.72 3.02
C GLU A 101 -3.05 24.81 3.51
N PRO A 102 -3.83 25.80 3.06
CA PRO A 102 -5.26 25.84 3.33
C PRO A 102 -5.96 24.65 2.65
N HIS A 103 -6.81 23.96 3.40
CA HIS A 103 -7.52 22.78 2.92
C HIS A 103 -9.02 23.08 2.84
N TRP A 104 -9.64 22.70 1.71
CA TRP A 104 -11.02 23.01 1.29
C TRP A 104 -12.15 22.82 2.34
N LYS A 105 -11.88 22.13 3.45
CA LYS A 105 -12.81 21.98 4.58
C LYS A 105 -12.65 23.07 5.67
N GLY A 106 -11.98 24.18 5.39
CA GLY A 106 -11.73 25.22 6.41
C GLY A 106 -10.60 24.88 7.38
N SER A 107 -9.86 23.80 7.16
CA SER A 107 -8.73 23.37 7.99
C SER A 107 -7.40 23.72 7.33
N PHE A 108 -6.29 23.61 8.06
CA PHE A 108 -4.95 23.72 7.50
C PHE A 108 -4.24 22.38 7.59
N ILE A 109 -3.46 22.05 6.56
CA ILE A 109 -2.58 20.87 6.57
C ILE A 109 -1.15 21.38 6.66
N SER A 110 -0.40 20.89 7.64
CA SER A 110 1.01 21.19 7.80
C SER A 110 1.87 19.98 7.46
N ALA A 111 2.96 20.19 6.72
CA ALA A 111 3.95 19.16 6.44
C ALA A 111 5.36 19.76 6.38
N PRO A 112 6.42 18.99 6.68
CA PRO A 112 7.80 19.41 6.40
C PRO A 112 7.95 19.85 4.94
N ALA A 113 8.65 20.95 4.69
CA ALA A 113 8.67 21.57 3.37
C ALA A 113 9.25 20.65 2.29
N VAL A 114 10.29 19.87 2.61
CA VAL A 114 10.86 18.85 1.71
C VAL A 114 9.79 17.84 1.29
N THR A 115 8.99 17.35 2.24
CA THR A 115 7.94 16.37 1.98
C THR A 115 6.87 16.97 1.07
N TRP A 116 6.36 18.15 1.42
CA TRP A 116 5.34 18.83 0.63
C TRP A 116 5.80 19.12 -0.80
N LEU A 117 7.03 19.62 -0.99
CA LEU A 117 7.58 19.89 -2.32
C LEU A 117 7.68 18.64 -3.18
N LEU A 118 8.17 17.54 -2.60
CA LEU A 118 8.30 16.29 -3.33
C LEU A 118 6.93 15.70 -3.70
N GLU A 119 5.97 15.71 -2.78
CA GLU A 119 4.60 15.24 -3.02
C GLU A 119 3.87 16.10 -4.07
N LYS A 120 4.05 17.43 -4.05
CA LYS A 120 3.35 18.34 -4.96
C LYS A 120 3.90 18.32 -6.38
N TYR A 121 5.22 18.22 -6.53
CA TYR A 121 5.91 18.51 -7.80
C TYR A 121 6.63 17.33 -8.43
N THR A 122 6.67 16.15 -7.79
CA THR A 122 7.22 14.95 -8.41
C THR A 122 6.16 14.28 -9.28
N LEU A 123 6.48 13.99 -10.54
CA LEU A 123 5.55 13.40 -11.49
C LEU A 123 5.15 11.97 -11.08
N GLU A 124 3.97 11.84 -10.50
CA GLU A 124 3.27 10.57 -10.32
C GLU A 124 2.46 10.21 -11.58
N ASP A 125 3.11 10.08 -12.75
CA ASP A 125 2.40 9.50 -13.91
C ASP A 125 2.27 7.98 -13.76
N GLU A 126 1.21 7.57 -13.09
CA GLU A 126 0.88 6.19 -12.81
C GLU A 126 0.42 5.40 -14.04
N GLY A 127 -0.08 6.11 -15.06
CA GLY A 127 -0.58 5.50 -16.30
C GLY A 127 0.51 5.34 -17.34
N ALA A 128 1.36 6.36 -17.49
CA ALA A 128 2.51 6.32 -18.37
C ALA A 128 3.72 5.74 -17.61
N MET A 129 3.70 4.43 -17.39
CA MET A 129 4.91 3.64 -17.16
C MET A 129 5.92 3.76 -18.33
N LYS A 130 5.72 4.67 -19.27
CA LYS A 130 6.50 4.86 -20.48
C LYS A 130 6.46 6.34 -20.85
N PHE A 131 7.63 6.94 -20.96
CA PHE A 131 7.79 8.27 -21.54
C PHE A 131 7.46 8.32 -23.04
N SER A 132 7.03 9.49 -23.50
CA SER A 132 7.00 9.83 -24.93
C SER A 132 8.43 9.80 -25.51
N GLU A 133 8.58 9.81 -26.84
CA GLU A 133 9.91 9.87 -27.45
C GLU A 133 10.67 11.12 -27.03
N GLN A 134 9.99 12.26 -27.04
CA GLN A 134 10.53 13.55 -26.61
C GLN A 134 11.03 13.53 -25.16
N GLN A 135 10.26 12.93 -24.24
CA GLN A 135 10.66 12.80 -22.84
C GLN A 135 11.89 11.90 -22.63
N TYR A 136 12.07 10.85 -23.45
CA TYR A 136 13.29 10.05 -23.41
C TYR A 136 14.51 10.83 -23.92
N GLU A 137 14.36 11.68 -24.93
CA GLU A 137 15.43 12.55 -25.44
C GLU A 137 15.84 13.59 -24.38
N GLU A 138 14.87 14.22 -23.72
CA GLU A 138 15.10 15.17 -22.62
C GLU A 138 15.83 14.50 -21.45
N GLN A 139 15.39 13.32 -21.06
CA GLN A 139 16.05 12.53 -20.03
C GLN A 139 17.49 12.22 -20.44
N PHE A 140 17.73 11.78 -21.68
CA PHE A 140 19.07 11.53 -22.18
C PHE A 140 19.98 12.78 -22.08
N LEU A 141 19.47 13.94 -22.49
CA LEU A 141 20.18 15.23 -22.36
C LEU A 141 20.47 15.56 -20.89
N TRP A 142 19.50 15.35 -19.99
CA TRP A 142 19.68 15.54 -18.55
C TRP A 142 20.78 14.64 -17.98
N TRP A 143 20.76 13.35 -18.29
CA TRP A 143 21.78 12.39 -17.84
C TRP A 143 23.18 12.76 -18.33
N SER A 144 23.29 13.24 -19.58
CA SER A 144 24.59 13.64 -20.15
C SER A 144 25.27 14.76 -19.36
N LYS A 145 24.51 15.61 -18.66
CA LYS A 145 25.02 16.75 -17.88
C LYS A 145 25.43 16.37 -16.46
N ASN A 146 24.78 15.38 -15.85
CA ASN A 146 24.93 15.08 -14.42
C ASN A 146 26.17 14.25 -14.04
N LYS A 147 26.94 13.73 -15.01
CA LYS A 147 28.17 12.92 -14.82
C LYS A 147 28.04 11.67 -13.94
N MET A 148 26.90 11.44 -13.29
CA MET A 148 26.58 10.23 -12.55
C MET A 148 26.13 9.16 -13.56
N SER A 149 27.05 8.29 -13.96
CA SER A 149 26.74 7.16 -14.83
C SER A 149 26.92 5.85 -14.07
N PHE A 150 25.92 4.98 -14.18
CA PHE A 150 26.02 3.58 -13.74
C PHE A 150 25.95 2.70 -14.98
N ARG A 151 26.96 1.85 -15.18
CA ARG A 151 27.05 0.99 -16.37
C ARG A 151 26.16 -0.25 -16.21
N LEU A 152 24.86 -0.03 -16.10
CA LEU A 152 23.86 -1.09 -15.88
C LEU A 152 23.97 -2.21 -16.92
N PHE A 153 24.19 -1.85 -18.19
CA PHE A 153 24.25 -2.82 -19.29
C PHE A 153 25.58 -3.59 -19.40
N ASP A 154 26.62 -3.19 -18.65
CA ASP A 154 27.84 -3.97 -18.53
C ASP A 154 27.65 -5.18 -17.58
N LEU A 155 26.57 -5.18 -16.79
CA LEU A 155 26.23 -6.29 -15.90
C LEU A 155 25.58 -7.44 -16.67
N PRO A 156 25.81 -8.71 -16.29
CA PRO A 156 25.02 -9.85 -16.73
C PRO A 156 23.52 -9.65 -16.50
N ALA A 157 22.69 -10.26 -17.35
CA ALA A 157 21.23 -10.09 -17.30
C ALA A 157 20.64 -10.51 -15.94
N GLU A 158 21.22 -11.51 -15.30
CA GLU A 158 20.80 -12.03 -13.98
C GLU A 158 21.00 -10.99 -12.88
N LEU A 159 22.12 -10.25 -12.91
CA LEU A 159 22.37 -9.17 -11.96
C LEU A 159 21.46 -7.97 -12.23
N ARG A 160 21.16 -7.67 -13.51
CA ARG A 160 20.18 -6.62 -13.86
C ARG A 160 18.80 -6.99 -13.34
N ASP A 161 18.36 -8.24 -13.52
CA ASP A 161 17.07 -8.73 -13.03
C ASP A 161 16.95 -8.56 -11.50
N ALA A 162 18.01 -8.89 -10.75
CA ALA A 162 18.05 -8.71 -9.30
C ALA A 162 17.97 -7.22 -8.88
N ILE A 163 18.69 -6.34 -9.59
CA ILE A 163 18.62 -4.89 -9.37
C ILE A 163 17.21 -4.37 -9.65
N TYR A 164 16.59 -4.77 -10.76
CA TYR A 164 15.22 -4.36 -11.08
C TYR A 164 14.23 -4.79 -10.01
N LEU A 165 14.32 -6.04 -9.54
CA LEU A 165 13.44 -6.54 -8.48
C LEU A 165 13.65 -5.77 -7.17
N GLN A 166 14.89 -5.47 -6.80
CA GLN A 166 15.20 -4.71 -5.59
C GLN A 166 14.66 -3.27 -5.66
N ILE A 167 14.77 -2.62 -6.82
CA ILE A 167 14.28 -1.24 -7.01
C ILE A 167 12.75 -1.20 -7.04
N ILE A 168 12.12 -2.11 -7.79
CA ILE A 168 10.65 -2.20 -7.89
C ILE A 168 10.04 -2.65 -6.56
N GLY A 169 10.77 -3.40 -5.75
CA GLY A 169 10.26 -4.02 -4.54
C GLY A 169 9.77 -5.45 -4.79
N PRO A 170 9.94 -6.36 -3.81
CA PRO A 170 9.59 -7.76 -3.96
C PRO A 170 8.08 -8.00 -3.99
N VAL A 171 7.29 -7.09 -3.43
CA VAL A 171 5.82 -7.16 -3.35
C VAL A 171 5.24 -5.93 -4.03
N ILE A 172 4.24 -6.14 -4.88
CA ILE A 172 3.49 -5.06 -5.54
C ILE A 172 1.98 -5.25 -5.31
N LEU A 173 1.24 -4.15 -5.29
CA LEU A 173 -0.21 -4.14 -5.10
C LEU A 173 -0.88 -3.74 -6.41
N PRO A 174 -1.28 -4.69 -7.26
CA PRO A 174 -1.80 -4.36 -8.59
C PRO A 174 -3.11 -3.55 -8.49
N ASP A 175 -3.34 -2.68 -9.46
CA ASP A 175 -4.58 -1.91 -9.59
C ASP A 175 -4.95 -1.75 -11.09
N LEU A 176 -6.08 -1.11 -11.36
CA LEU A 176 -6.51 -0.73 -12.71
C LEU A 176 -6.50 0.79 -12.88
N HIS A 177 -6.01 1.23 -14.04
CA HIS A 177 -6.18 2.59 -14.53
C HIS A 177 -6.87 2.54 -15.89
N GLY A 178 -8.18 2.80 -15.89
CA GLY A 178 -9.04 2.55 -17.06
C GLY A 178 -8.96 1.08 -17.50
N PRO A 179 -8.59 0.79 -18.77
CA PRO A 179 -8.49 -0.58 -19.26
C PRO A 179 -7.18 -1.30 -18.87
N GLN A 180 -6.19 -0.58 -18.32
CA GLN A 180 -4.83 -1.09 -18.13
C GLN A 180 -4.60 -1.56 -16.70
N THR A 181 -3.85 -2.66 -16.55
CA THR A 181 -3.31 -3.09 -15.26
C THR A 181 -2.04 -2.30 -14.96
N ILE A 182 -2.00 -1.71 -13.78
CA ILE A 182 -0.82 -1.06 -13.24
C ILE A 182 -0.28 -1.87 -12.06
N PHE A 183 1.00 -1.71 -11.75
CA PHE A 183 1.62 -2.35 -10.58
C PHE A 183 1.18 -1.71 -9.24
N GLY A 184 0.36 -0.66 -9.34
CA GLY A 184 -0.30 0.10 -8.29
C GLY A 184 0.62 1.01 -7.50
N ARG A 185 0.02 1.76 -6.57
CA ARG A 185 0.63 2.87 -5.82
C ARG A 185 1.34 2.44 -4.52
N GLY A 186 1.27 1.15 -4.18
CA GLY A 186 1.61 0.67 -2.84
C GLY A 186 0.66 1.19 -1.75
N LEU A 187 1.04 1.04 -0.48
CA LEU A 187 0.31 1.64 0.67
C LEU A 187 0.80 3.05 1.04
N SER A 188 1.70 3.63 0.23
CA SER A 188 2.45 4.83 0.57
C SER A 188 1.70 6.16 0.40
N TYR A 189 0.43 6.14 -0.01
CA TYR A 189 -0.32 7.37 -0.26
C TYR A 189 -0.49 8.22 1.01
N ASN A 190 -0.01 9.47 0.94
CA ASN A 190 0.11 10.49 1.99
C ASN A 190 0.91 10.05 3.23
N ARG A 191 2.24 10.26 3.19
CA ARG A 191 3.08 10.28 4.40
C ARG A 191 2.57 11.31 5.40
N ALA A 192 2.02 12.43 4.93
CA ALA A 192 1.52 13.52 5.78
C ALA A 192 0.22 13.20 6.54
N GLN A 193 -0.58 12.22 6.12
CA GLN A 193 -1.87 11.90 6.76
C GLN A 193 -1.93 10.49 7.38
N CYS A 194 -0.85 9.72 7.33
CA CYS A 194 -0.75 8.49 8.11
C CYS A 194 -0.20 8.85 9.49
N SER A 195 -1.01 8.71 10.54
CA SER A 195 -0.42 8.31 11.82
C SER A 195 0.38 7.03 11.52
N GLN A 196 1.69 7.03 11.76
CA GLN A 196 2.62 5.97 11.35
C GLN A 196 2.14 4.54 11.73
N GLN A 197 1.26 4.44 12.72
CA GLN A 197 0.59 3.27 13.31
C GLN A 197 -0.20 2.31 12.39
N SER A 198 -0.13 2.40 11.07
CA SER A 198 -0.89 1.48 10.18
C SER A 198 -0.20 1.15 8.85
N ARG A 199 1.10 1.44 8.74
CA ARG A 199 1.86 1.07 7.55
C ARG A 199 2.20 -0.42 7.64
N ASP A 200 1.89 -1.20 6.61
CA ASP A 200 2.49 -2.54 6.50
C ASP A 200 3.99 -2.34 6.23
N PRO A 201 4.89 -2.78 7.13
CA PRO A 201 6.32 -2.56 6.99
C PRO A 201 6.91 -3.31 5.78
N GLU A 202 6.24 -4.35 5.28
CA GLU A 202 6.68 -5.11 4.12
C GLU A 202 6.33 -4.45 2.78
N ILE A 203 5.55 -3.37 2.79
CA ILE A 203 5.14 -2.67 1.56
C ILE A 203 5.82 -1.31 1.49
N GLU A 204 6.93 -1.27 0.76
CA GLU A 204 7.44 -0.02 0.20
C GLU A 204 6.69 0.35 -1.08
N ALA A 205 6.65 1.64 -1.39
CA ALA A 205 6.16 2.09 -2.68
C ALA A 205 7.09 1.53 -3.76
N PRO A 206 6.58 0.85 -4.80
CA PRO A 206 7.45 0.39 -5.85
C PRO A 206 8.08 1.59 -6.56
N ASN A 207 9.41 1.63 -6.67
CA ASN A 207 10.07 2.70 -7.41
C ASN A 207 9.92 2.44 -8.91
N MET A 208 8.83 2.95 -9.46
CA MET A 208 8.48 2.79 -10.87
C MET A 208 9.33 3.65 -11.81
N SER A 209 10.13 4.60 -11.28
CA SER A 209 11.00 5.47 -12.07
C SER A 209 12.06 4.68 -12.85
N ILE A 210 12.44 3.48 -12.38
CA ILE A 210 13.34 2.60 -13.14
C ILE A 210 12.78 2.26 -14.53
N MET A 211 11.46 2.12 -14.66
CA MET A 211 10.82 1.82 -15.94
C MET A 211 10.89 3.00 -16.92
N ARG A 212 11.21 4.20 -16.43
CA ARG A 212 11.30 5.41 -17.23
C ARG A 212 12.71 5.71 -17.74
N VAL A 213 13.72 4.91 -17.41
CA VAL A 213 15.14 5.21 -17.72
C VAL A 213 15.48 5.10 -19.22
N ASN A 214 15.00 4.07 -19.90
CA ASN A 214 15.05 3.94 -21.36
C ASN A 214 14.18 2.75 -21.79
N ARG A 215 13.99 2.58 -23.10
CA ARG A 215 13.17 1.51 -23.68
C ARG A 215 13.63 0.09 -23.31
N GLN A 216 14.93 -0.16 -23.22
CA GLN A 216 15.45 -1.49 -22.87
C GLN A 216 15.21 -1.79 -21.39
N VAL A 217 15.58 -0.87 -20.51
CA VAL A 217 15.31 -0.97 -19.07
C VAL A 217 13.82 -1.15 -18.82
N TRP A 218 12.97 -0.38 -19.50
CA TRP A 218 11.52 -0.53 -19.42
C TRP A 218 11.07 -1.98 -19.70
N ARG A 219 11.56 -2.58 -20.79
CA ARG A 219 11.22 -3.97 -21.16
C ARG A 219 11.71 -4.98 -20.13
N GLU A 220 12.97 -4.86 -19.71
CA GLU A 220 13.59 -5.79 -18.75
C GLU A 220 12.93 -5.65 -17.37
N ALA A 221 12.81 -4.44 -16.83
CA ALA A 221 12.18 -4.16 -15.54
C ALA A 221 10.70 -4.54 -15.53
N THR A 222 9.93 -4.26 -16.60
CA THR A 222 8.52 -4.70 -16.69
C THR A 222 8.41 -6.22 -16.68
N LYS A 223 9.34 -6.92 -17.36
CA LYS A 223 9.37 -8.38 -17.36
C LYS A 223 9.63 -8.91 -15.95
N VAL A 224 10.58 -8.35 -15.20
CA VAL A 224 10.87 -8.71 -13.81
C VAL A 224 9.70 -8.39 -12.89
N ALA A 225 9.15 -7.18 -12.95
CA ALA A 225 7.96 -6.77 -12.19
C ALA A 225 6.76 -7.68 -12.48
N THR A 226 6.63 -8.19 -13.70
CA THR A 226 5.58 -9.14 -14.06
C THR A 226 5.89 -10.52 -13.47
N ARG A 227 7.08 -11.06 -13.74
CA ARG A 227 7.46 -12.46 -13.50
C ARG A 227 7.84 -12.79 -12.06
N ASP A 228 8.59 -11.91 -11.39
CA ASP A 228 9.36 -12.27 -10.20
C ASP A 228 8.85 -11.65 -8.90
N SER A 229 8.16 -10.51 -8.99
CA SER A 229 7.53 -9.89 -7.83
C SER A 229 6.25 -10.62 -7.43
N GLN A 230 5.97 -10.61 -6.13
CA GLN A 230 4.75 -11.14 -5.55
C GLN A 230 3.61 -10.13 -5.73
N LYS A 231 2.52 -10.59 -6.35
CA LYS A 231 1.31 -9.77 -6.53
C LYS A 231 0.45 -9.91 -5.28
N ARG A 232 0.27 -8.85 -4.51
CA ARG A 232 -0.57 -8.86 -3.32
C ARG A 232 -1.97 -8.36 -3.66
N LEU A 233 -2.96 -9.23 -3.50
CA LEU A 233 -4.37 -8.95 -3.66
C LEU A 233 -4.97 -8.67 -2.30
N ARG A 234 -5.40 -7.43 -2.07
CA ARG A 234 -5.87 -6.94 -0.78
C ARG A 234 -7.40 -6.86 -0.74
N MET A 235 -8.04 -7.53 0.21
CA MET A 235 -9.45 -7.37 0.58
C MET A 235 -9.60 -6.95 2.04
N VAL A 236 -8.91 -5.87 2.37
CA VAL A 236 -8.83 -5.27 3.70
C VAL A 236 -9.21 -3.79 3.51
N GLY A 237 -10.03 -3.23 4.40
CA GLY A 237 -10.45 -1.83 4.34
C GLY A 237 -11.56 -1.49 3.32
N SER A 238 -12.29 -2.49 2.81
CA SER A 238 -13.41 -2.28 1.88
C SER A 238 -14.71 -1.80 2.55
N HIS A 239 -14.79 -1.80 3.89
CA HIS A 239 -15.96 -1.34 4.62
C HIS A 239 -16.01 0.18 4.70
N HIS A 240 -17.21 0.77 4.62
CA HIS A 240 -17.41 2.23 4.69
C HIS A 240 -16.86 2.89 5.97
N THR A 241 -16.63 2.10 7.02
CA THR A 241 -16.06 2.52 8.30
C THR A 241 -14.54 2.36 8.39
N ALA A 242 -13.90 1.77 7.38
CA ALA A 242 -12.45 1.61 7.35
C ALA A 242 -11.78 2.98 7.22
N THR A 243 -11.01 3.35 8.25
CA THR A 243 -10.17 4.54 8.25
C THR A 243 -9.01 4.41 7.25
N ALA A 244 -8.63 3.17 6.91
CA ALA A 244 -7.66 2.86 5.88
C ALA A 244 -8.30 2.80 4.48
N LYS A 245 -8.67 3.97 3.91
CA LYS A 245 -9.05 4.10 2.48
C LYS A 245 -7.88 3.87 1.50
N ARG A 246 -6.96 2.96 1.83
CA ARG A 246 -5.64 2.81 1.18
C ARG A 246 -5.49 1.43 0.55
N GLY A 247 -6.54 0.97 -0.14
CA GLY A 247 -6.50 -0.19 -1.03
C GLY A 247 -6.29 0.26 -2.49
N PRO A 248 -6.19 -0.69 -3.43
CA PRO A 248 -6.37 -0.35 -4.84
C PRO A 248 -7.68 0.41 -5.02
N SER A 249 -7.69 1.35 -5.95
CA SER A 249 -8.89 2.12 -6.33
C SER A 249 -9.97 1.19 -6.87
N SER A 250 -9.54 0.07 -7.48
CA SER A 250 -10.42 -0.96 -8.02
C SER A 250 -10.71 -2.07 -7.01
N SER A 251 -11.94 -2.59 -7.02
CA SER A 251 -12.28 -3.77 -6.20
C SER A 251 -11.55 -5.02 -6.68
N LEU A 252 -11.25 -5.95 -5.77
CA LEU A 252 -10.57 -7.19 -6.16
C LEU A 252 -11.35 -7.98 -7.23
N ALA A 253 -12.67 -8.04 -7.09
CA ALA A 253 -13.54 -8.70 -8.06
C ALA A 253 -13.37 -8.11 -9.47
N LEU A 254 -13.32 -6.78 -9.59
CA LEU A 254 -13.10 -6.10 -10.85
C LEU A 254 -11.70 -6.37 -11.41
N ILE A 255 -10.68 -6.29 -10.54
CA ILE A 255 -9.29 -6.58 -10.87
C ILE A 255 -9.15 -8.01 -11.45
N VAL A 256 -9.67 -9.01 -10.74
CA VAL A 256 -9.62 -10.42 -11.15
C VAL A 256 -10.42 -10.65 -12.43
N ALA A 257 -11.64 -10.12 -12.53
CA ALA A 257 -12.45 -10.23 -13.74
C ALA A 257 -11.74 -9.61 -14.96
N ARG A 258 -11.08 -8.48 -14.77
CA ARG A 258 -10.30 -7.82 -15.83
C ARG A 258 -9.11 -8.68 -16.28
N TRP A 259 -8.44 -9.37 -15.36
CA TRP A 259 -7.32 -10.25 -15.69
C TRP A 259 -7.74 -11.58 -16.30
N LEU A 260 -8.91 -12.11 -15.97
CA LEU A 260 -9.43 -13.30 -16.64
C LEU A 260 -9.78 -13.01 -18.12
N THR A 261 -10.19 -11.77 -18.41
CA THR A 261 -10.59 -11.35 -19.77
C THR A 261 -9.45 -10.75 -20.59
N SER A 262 -8.48 -10.12 -19.94
CA SER A 262 -7.28 -9.58 -20.60
C SER A 262 -6.22 -10.67 -20.59
N VAL A 263 -5.70 -11.11 -21.74
CA VAL A 263 -4.63 -12.13 -21.81
C VAL A 263 -3.52 -11.74 -20.82
N PRO A 264 -3.42 -12.40 -19.65
CA PRO A 264 -2.35 -12.08 -18.75
C PRO A 264 -1.07 -12.44 -19.50
N ARG A 265 -0.10 -11.53 -19.54
CA ARG A 265 1.26 -11.93 -19.93
C ARG A 265 1.58 -13.16 -19.07
N THR A 266 2.07 -14.23 -19.71
CA THR A 266 2.20 -15.60 -19.18
C THR A 266 3.04 -15.75 -17.90
N GLY A 267 3.40 -14.68 -17.19
CA GLY A 267 4.07 -14.71 -15.90
C GLY A 267 3.52 -13.76 -14.83
N PHE A 268 2.48 -12.96 -15.08
CA PHE A 268 2.07 -11.91 -14.14
C PHE A 268 1.68 -12.44 -12.75
N PHE A 269 1.00 -13.59 -12.69
CA PHE A 269 0.55 -14.22 -11.45
C PHE A 269 1.40 -15.41 -11.02
N ARG A 270 2.70 -15.39 -11.30
CA ARG A 270 3.58 -16.49 -10.88
C ARG A 270 3.62 -16.65 -9.35
N LYS A 271 3.69 -15.54 -8.63
CA LYS A 271 3.65 -15.48 -7.16
C LYS A 271 2.51 -14.57 -6.74
N LEU A 272 1.56 -15.13 -6.00
CA LEU A 272 0.37 -14.43 -5.54
C LEU A 272 0.34 -14.44 -4.02
N GLN A 273 -0.09 -13.32 -3.43
CA GLN A 273 -0.37 -13.21 -2.01
C GLN A 273 -1.78 -12.69 -1.84
N LEU A 274 -2.57 -13.37 -1.03
CA LEU A 274 -3.91 -12.95 -0.65
C LEU A 274 -3.83 -12.36 0.74
N GLU A 275 -4.09 -11.06 0.87
CA GLU A 275 -4.20 -10.38 2.17
C GLU A 275 -5.66 -9.99 2.37
N MET A 276 -6.36 -10.67 3.29
CA MET A 276 -7.80 -10.54 3.44
C MET A 276 -8.20 -10.51 4.92
N SER A 277 -9.34 -9.88 5.21
CA SER A 277 -10.01 -10.09 6.50
C SER A 277 -10.50 -11.54 6.63
N ALA A 278 -10.75 -11.99 7.86
CA ALA A 278 -11.31 -13.32 8.08
C ALA A 278 -12.64 -13.49 7.30
N ALA A 279 -13.49 -12.47 7.31
CA ALA A 279 -14.75 -12.49 6.58
C ALA A 279 -14.56 -12.66 5.07
N ALA A 280 -13.60 -11.95 4.48
CA ALA A 280 -13.28 -12.08 3.06
C ALA A 280 -12.69 -13.45 2.70
N TYR A 281 -11.85 -14.05 3.57
CA TYR A 281 -11.39 -15.43 3.35
C TYR A 281 -12.55 -16.43 3.33
N PHE A 282 -13.46 -16.39 4.30
CA PHE A 282 -14.63 -17.28 4.30
C PHE A 282 -15.52 -17.04 3.08
N GLU A 283 -15.78 -15.77 2.71
CA GLU A 283 -16.56 -15.45 1.51
C GLU A 283 -15.89 -16.02 0.24
N SER A 284 -14.55 -16.02 0.18
CA SER A 284 -13.80 -16.54 -0.98
C SER A 284 -13.93 -18.05 -1.19
N ILE A 285 -14.30 -18.81 -0.15
CA ILE A 285 -14.64 -20.24 -0.21
C ILE A 285 -16.15 -20.49 -0.18
N GLY A 286 -16.94 -19.43 -0.42
CA GLY A 286 -18.40 -19.50 -0.51
C GLY A 286 -19.13 -19.58 0.83
N ILE A 287 -18.52 -19.12 1.92
CA ILE A 287 -19.15 -19.10 3.25
C ILE A 287 -19.37 -17.65 3.69
N LYS A 288 -20.63 -17.28 3.89
CA LYS A 288 -21.00 -15.97 4.45
C LYS A 288 -22.07 -16.19 5.49
N PRO A 289 -21.70 -16.12 6.79
CA PRO A 289 -22.65 -16.41 7.86
C PRO A 289 -23.93 -15.54 7.75
N THR A 290 -25.04 -16.03 8.29
CA THR A 290 -26.32 -15.29 8.41
C THR A 290 -26.87 -15.47 9.83
N PRO A 291 -27.82 -14.63 10.31
CA PRO A 291 -28.31 -14.71 11.69
C PRO A 291 -28.91 -16.06 12.11
N GLN A 292 -29.23 -16.96 11.19
CA GLN A 292 -29.76 -18.30 11.49
C GLN A 292 -28.83 -19.44 11.04
N ASN A 293 -27.77 -19.13 10.30
CA ASN A 293 -26.87 -20.14 9.77
C ASN A 293 -25.44 -19.60 9.74
N PRO A 294 -24.61 -19.97 10.73
CA PRO A 294 -23.26 -19.44 10.87
C PRO A 294 -22.28 -19.95 9.80
N LEU A 295 -22.70 -20.87 8.94
CA LEU A 295 -21.93 -21.42 7.83
C LEU A 295 -22.75 -21.38 6.52
N ALA A 296 -23.62 -20.38 6.36
CA ALA A 296 -24.44 -20.25 5.17
C ALA A 296 -23.58 -20.11 3.90
N SER A 297 -24.01 -20.78 2.84
CA SER A 297 -23.35 -20.74 1.54
C SER A 297 -23.72 -19.48 0.77
N THR A 298 -22.76 -18.89 0.07
CA THR A 298 -22.98 -17.72 -0.79
C THR A 298 -22.07 -17.74 -2.00
N THR A 299 -22.44 -16.97 -3.03
CA THR A 299 -21.53 -16.58 -4.09
C THR A 299 -20.90 -15.23 -3.72
N GLY A 300 -19.64 -15.28 -3.29
CA GLY A 300 -18.86 -14.09 -2.98
C GLY A 300 -18.53 -13.26 -4.22
N THR A 301 -18.09 -12.02 -4.00
CA THR A 301 -17.60 -11.15 -5.08
C THR A 301 -16.30 -11.66 -5.72
N PHE A 302 -15.50 -12.37 -4.93
CA PHE A 302 -14.29 -13.08 -5.35
C PHE A 302 -14.40 -14.53 -4.88
N SER A 303 -14.08 -15.49 -5.75
CA SER A 303 -14.00 -16.90 -5.40
C SER A 303 -12.57 -17.37 -5.59
N LEU A 304 -12.03 -18.08 -4.60
CA LEU A 304 -10.66 -18.57 -4.63
C LEU A 304 -10.40 -19.52 -5.80
N ASP A 305 -11.42 -20.29 -6.21
CA ASP A 305 -11.35 -21.19 -7.36
C ASP A 305 -11.03 -20.45 -8.68
N THR A 306 -11.36 -19.15 -8.78
CA THR A 306 -11.03 -18.35 -9.97
C THR A 306 -9.53 -18.26 -10.23
N LEU A 307 -8.70 -18.43 -9.20
CA LEU A 307 -7.24 -18.40 -9.33
C LEU A 307 -6.70 -19.63 -10.08
N SER A 308 -7.47 -20.73 -10.18
CA SER A 308 -7.08 -21.93 -10.93
C SER A 308 -6.90 -21.64 -12.43
N ASN A 309 -7.55 -20.58 -12.92
CA ASN A 309 -7.44 -20.10 -14.29
C ASN A 309 -6.09 -19.41 -14.60
N PHE A 310 -5.19 -19.24 -13.62
CA PHE A 310 -3.85 -18.71 -13.84
C PHE A 310 -2.86 -19.85 -14.05
N PRO A 311 -2.54 -20.23 -15.31
CA PRO A 311 -1.72 -21.41 -15.59
C PRO A 311 -0.29 -21.29 -15.03
N SER A 312 0.22 -20.06 -14.94
CA SER A 312 1.58 -19.77 -14.50
C SER A 312 1.73 -19.56 -13.00
N LEU A 313 0.65 -19.67 -12.22
CA LEU A 313 0.71 -19.61 -10.77
C LEU A 313 1.60 -20.74 -10.26
N GLN A 314 2.61 -20.38 -9.46
CA GLN A 314 3.58 -21.28 -8.83
C GLN A 314 3.62 -21.12 -7.32
N GLU A 315 3.20 -19.97 -6.80
CA GLU A 315 3.19 -19.70 -5.36
C GLU A 315 1.92 -18.94 -4.98
N LEU A 316 1.19 -19.46 -4.00
CA LEU A 316 0.00 -18.87 -3.42
C LEU A 316 0.21 -18.70 -1.92
N ASP A 317 0.38 -17.46 -1.48
CA ASP A 317 0.56 -17.11 -0.08
C ASP A 317 -0.73 -16.58 0.54
N PHE A 318 -1.11 -17.14 1.69
CA PHE A 318 -2.22 -16.64 2.51
C PHE A 318 -1.65 -15.75 3.62
N ARG A 319 -1.71 -14.43 3.42
CA ARG A 319 -1.23 -13.44 4.39
C ARG A 319 -2.35 -13.01 5.33
N PHE A 320 -2.26 -13.48 6.57
CA PHE A 320 -3.23 -13.16 7.61
C PHE A 320 -2.93 -11.82 8.27
N ILE A 321 -3.97 -11.00 8.45
CA ILE A 321 -3.87 -9.78 9.25
C ILE A 321 -4.20 -10.06 10.71
N GLY A 322 -3.58 -9.30 11.62
CA GLY A 322 -3.80 -9.48 13.05
C GLY A 322 -5.24 -9.17 13.42
N PRO A 323 -5.91 -9.98 14.27
CA PRO A 323 -7.28 -9.73 14.73
C PRO A 323 -7.45 -8.41 15.51
N LYS A 324 -6.35 -7.76 15.90
CA LYS A 324 -6.32 -6.43 16.52
C LYS A 324 -6.37 -5.30 15.49
N HIS A 325 -6.07 -5.59 14.22
CA HIS A 325 -6.11 -4.62 13.13
C HIS A 325 -7.55 -4.15 12.90
N PRO A 326 -7.81 -2.85 12.71
CA PRO A 326 -9.18 -2.32 12.56
C PRO A 326 -9.94 -2.95 11.39
N ASP A 327 -9.23 -3.34 10.33
CA ASP A 327 -9.81 -3.99 9.16
C ASP A 327 -9.84 -5.53 9.24
N ALA A 328 -9.44 -6.13 10.36
CA ALA A 328 -9.56 -7.57 10.59
C ALA A 328 -11.01 -7.94 10.91
N VAL A 329 -11.87 -7.88 9.90
CA VAL A 329 -13.28 -8.15 10.05
C VAL A 329 -13.53 -9.65 10.27
N CYS A 330 -14.15 -10.00 11.39
CA CYS A 330 -14.57 -11.37 11.70
C CYS A 330 -15.98 -11.63 11.16
N PRO A 331 -16.22 -12.72 10.42
CA PRO A 331 -17.52 -12.97 9.79
C PRO A 331 -18.65 -13.18 10.80
N TRP A 332 -18.36 -13.76 11.96
CA TRP A 332 -19.35 -13.97 13.01
C TRP A 332 -19.60 -12.72 13.87
N ALA A 333 -18.56 -11.93 14.18
CA ALA A 333 -18.68 -10.67 14.92
C ALA A 333 -19.54 -9.63 14.20
N LEU A 334 -19.48 -9.61 12.85
CA LEU A 334 -20.35 -8.78 12.01
C LEU A 334 -21.84 -9.03 12.27
N ILE A 335 -22.22 -10.28 12.51
CA ILE A 335 -23.62 -10.71 12.56
C ILE A 335 -24.16 -10.66 13.97
N SER A 336 -23.31 -11.01 14.95
CA SER A 336 -23.62 -10.80 16.37
C SER A 336 -23.71 -9.33 16.75
N LYS A 337 -23.29 -8.41 15.86
CA LYS A 337 -23.16 -6.96 16.12
C LYS A 337 -22.24 -6.65 17.29
N THR A 338 -21.25 -7.51 17.54
CA THR A 338 -20.27 -7.33 18.62
C THR A 338 -18.94 -6.75 18.13
N GLN A 339 -18.84 -6.43 16.84
CA GLN A 339 -17.63 -5.85 16.24
C GLN A 339 -17.23 -4.51 16.86
N ASP A 340 -18.19 -3.67 17.28
CA ASP A 340 -17.91 -2.39 17.95
C ASP A 340 -17.17 -2.57 19.29
N MET A 341 -17.23 -3.77 19.88
CA MET A 341 -16.51 -4.12 21.11
C MET A 341 -15.10 -4.69 20.83
N GLY A 342 -14.63 -4.70 19.58
CA GLY A 342 -13.34 -5.29 19.21
C GLY A 342 -13.30 -6.81 19.38
N GLU A 343 -14.46 -7.47 19.43
CA GLU A 343 -14.58 -8.92 19.46
C GLU A 343 -14.15 -9.51 18.12
N HIS A 344 -13.32 -10.55 18.19
CA HIS A 344 -12.87 -11.29 17.03
C HIS A 344 -12.77 -12.76 17.40
N SER A 345 -13.04 -13.65 16.44
CA SER A 345 -12.79 -15.09 16.65
C SER A 345 -11.31 -15.34 16.93
N CYS A 346 -11.01 -16.31 17.79
CA CYS A 346 -9.66 -16.82 18.01
C CYS A 346 -8.97 -17.06 16.67
N GLN A 347 -7.81 -16.44 16.48
CA GLN A 347 -7.21 -16.42 15.16
C GLN A 347 -6.76 -17.79 14.69
N LYS A 348 -6.12 -18.53 15.61
CA LYS A 348 -5.72 -19.91 15.41
C LYS A 348 -6.88 -20.78 14.92
N LEU A 349 -8.03 -20.69 15.60
CA LEU A 349 -9.18 -21.55 15.31
C LEU A 349 -9.89 -21.17 14.01
N TRP A 350 -10.07 -19.89 13.71
CA TRP A 350 -10.75 -19.53 12.46
C TRP A 350 -9.88 -19.83 11.24
N VAL A 351 -8.54 -19.69 11.34
CA VAL A 351 -7.61 -20.11 10.28
C VAL A 351 -7.73 -21.61 10.02
N ASP A 352 -7.79 -22.41 11.09
CA ASP A 352 -8.04 -23.85 10.97
C ASP A 352 -9.41 -24.13 10.30
N TYR A 353 -10.46 -23.42 10.71
CA TYR A 353 -11.79 -23.55 10.12
C TYR A 353 -11.78 -23.20 8.63
N PHE A 354 -11.09 -22.13 8.24
CA PHE A 354 -10.98 -21.70 6.85
C PHE A 354 -10.39 -22.81 5.97
N PHE A 355 -9.25 -23.38 6.36
CA PHE A 355 -8.60 -24.43 5.56
C PHE A 355 -9.37 -25.77 5.58
N VAL A 356 -10.03 -26.11 6.68
CA VAL A 356 -10.89 -27.31 6.74
C VAL A 356 -12.11 -27.15 5.83
N LEU A 357 -12.82 -26.02 5.92
CA LEU A 357 -14.04 -25.76 5.15
C LEU A 357 -13.75 -25.46 3.68
N GLY A 358 -12.60 -24.86 3.38
CA GLY A 358 -12.12 -24.57 2.03
C GLY A 358 -11.35 -25.72 1.36
N TRP A 359 -11.30 -26.91 1.98
CA TRP A 359 -10.45 -28.01 1.53
C TRP A 359 -10.68 -28.41 0.07
N ASP A 360 -11.96 -28.46 -0.34
CA ASP A 360 -12.35 -28.80 -1.71
C ASP A 360 -12.10 -27.64 -2.68
N THR A 361 -12.33 -26.39 -2.27
CA THR A 361 -12.01 -25.19 -3.07
C THR A 361 -10.50 -25.07 -3.33
N LEU A 362 -9.67 -25.54 -2.40
CA LEU A 362 -8.21 -25.53 -2.52
C LEU A 362 -7.64 -26.69 -3.36
N ARG A 363 -8.47 -27.70 -3.67
CA ARG A 363 -8.03 -28.91 -4.39
C ARG A 363 -7.28 -28.60 -5.70
N PRO A 364 -7.73 -27.67 -6.58
CA PRO A 364 -7.03 -27.40 -7.84
C PRO A 364 -5.58 -26.93 -7.65
N PHE A 365 -5.29 -26.25 -6.54
CA PHE A 365 -3.95 -25.77 -6.22
C PHE A 365 -3.07 -26.87 -5.63
N ARG A 366 -3.67 -27.73 -4.79
CA ARG A 366 -2.96 -28.81 -4.11
C ARG A 366 -2.58 -29.97 -5.04
N GLU A 367 -3.43 -30.29 -6.00
CA GLU A 367 -3.20 -31.37 -6.95
C GLU A 367 -2.25 -30.95 -8.10
N LYS A 368 -2.11 -29.64 -8.35
CA LYS A 368 -1.20 -29.12 -9.37
C LYS A 368 0.25 -29.19 -8.88
N LYS A 369 1.07 -29.98 -9.59
CA LYS A 369 2.43 -30.40 -9.18
C LYS A 369 3.38 -29.27 -8.76
N ASP A 370 3.18 -28.06 -9.30
CA ASP A 370 4.15 -26.96 -9.25
C ASP A 370 3.63 -25.72 -8.50
N ILE A 371 2.53 -25.82 -7.74
CA ILE A 371 2.06 -24.74 -6.87
C ILE A 371 2.52 -24.99 -5.43
N ARG A 372 3.23 -24.02 -4.85
CA ARG A 372 3.56 -23.95 -3.44
C ARG A 372 2.56 -23.07 -2.71
N ILE A 373 1.92 -23.60 -1.67
CA ILE A 373 1.03 -22.84 -0.79
C ILE A 373 1.80 -22.44 0.48
N THR A 374 1.87 -21.15 0.79
CA THR A 374 2.52 -20.65 2.01
C THR A 374 1.54 -19.83 2.84
N LEU A 375 1.85 -19.65 4.12
CA LEU A 375 1.08 -18.82 5.03
C LEU A 375 2.02 -17.76 5.61
N SER A 376 1.58 -16.50 5.67
CA SER A 376 2.41 -15.39 6.17
C SER A 376 1.61 -14.38 7.00
N GLY A 377 2.30 -13.33 7.48
CA GLY A 377 1.72 -12.27 8.30
C GLY A 377 1.45 -12.74 9.74
N CYS A 378 0.33 -12.31 10.28
CA CYS A 378 -0.09 -12.60 11.63
C CYS A 378 -0.71 -14.01 11.63
N VAL A 379 0.10 -15.07 11.67
CA VAL A 379 -0.35 -16.45 11.89
C VAL A 379 0.56 -17.15 12.90
N LYS A 380 -0.01 -17.97 13.80
CA LYS A 380 0.80 -18.72 14.78
C LYS A 380 1.67 -19.76 14.07
N THR A 381 2.95 -19.83 14.44
CA THR A 381 3.95 -20.74 13.82
C THR A 381 3.49 -22.19 13.78
N SER A 382 2.81 -22.68 14.81
CA SER A 382 2.27 -24.06 14.83
C SER A 382 1.20 -24.29 13.75
N SER A 383 0.32 -23.30 13.52
CA SER A 383 -0.72 -23.39 12.49
C SER A 383 -0.11 -23.22 11.10
N GLN A 384 0.85 -22.31 10.94
CA GLN A 384 1.61 -22.13 9.72
C GLN A 384 2.28 -23.44 9.29
N GLN A 385 3.13 -24.02 10.14
CA GLN A 385 3.85 -25.26 9.85
C GLN A 385 2.90 -26.44 9.57
N TYR A 386 1.79 -26.54 10.31
CA TYR A 386 0.81 -27.59 10.09
C TYR A 386 0.17 -27.48 8.70
N TRP A 387 -0.39 -26.31 8.38
CA TRP A 387 -1.13 -26.11 7.13
C TRP A 387 -0.24 -26.07 5.90
N GLU A 388 0.93 -25.45 5.95
CA GLU A 388 1.89 -25.51 4.84
C GLU A 388 2.28 -26.97 4.54
N ARG A 389 2.53 -27.79 5.57
CA ARG A 389 2.79 -29.21 5.35
C ARG A 389 1.57 -29.92 4.73
N VAL A 390 0.38 -29.75 5.30
CA VAL A 390 -0.83 -30.47 4.86
C VAL A 390 -1.27 -30.06 3.46
N LEU A 391 -1.16 -28.78 3.10
CA LEU A 391 -1.60 -28.25 1.81
C LEU A 391 -0.62 -28.59 0.68
N ASN A 392 0.68 -28.74 0.96
CA ASN A 392 1.69 -29.06 -0.04
C ASN A 392 1.98 -30.57 -0.20
N VAL A 393 1.37 -31.43 0.61
CA VAL A 393 1.44 -32.89 0.42
C VAL A 393 0.54 -33.29 -0.75
N LYS A 394 1.12 -34.04 -1.69
CA LYS A 394 0.48 -34.43 -2.96
C LYS A 394 -0.44 -35.64 -2.85
N ASP A 395 -0.31 -36.42 -1.79
CA ASP A 395 -1.20 -37.54 -1.54
C ASP A 395 -2.47 -37.08 -0.80
N ASN A 396 -3.50 -37.92 -0.85
CA ASN A 396 -4.77 -37.67 -0.19
C ASN A 396 -4.81 -38.16 1.27
N SER A 397 -3.64 -38.34 1.91
CA SER A 397 -3.55 -38.92 3.27
C SER A 397 -4.35 -38.13 4.31
N TYR A 398 -4.40 -36.81 4.16
CA TYR A 398 -5.11 -35.93 5.09
C TYR A 398 -6.61 -35.81 4.80
N THR A 399 -7.09 -36.19 3.60
CA THR A 399 -8.46 -35.91 3.16
C THR A 399 -9.53 -36.51 4.07
N SER A 400 -9.34 -37.74 4.56
CA SER A 400 -10.28 -38.38 5.51
C SER A 400 -10.33 -37.64 6.86
N THR A 401 -9.16 -37.25 7.37
CA THR A 401 -9.03 -36.51 8.63
C THR A 401 -9.65 -35.12 8.52
N ILE A 402 -9.41 -34.41 7.41
CA ILE A 402 -9.98 -33.09 7.16
C ILE A 402 -11.50 -33.16 7.01
N ARG A 403 -12.05 -34.15 6.29
CA ARG A 403 -13.51 -34.34 6.21
C ARG A 403 -14.15 -34.64 7.57
N ALA A 404 -13.48 -35.44 8.40
CA ALA A 404 -13.95 -35.69 9.77
C ALA A 404 -13.95 -34.40 10.61
N ALA A 405 -12.92 -33.56 10.45
CA ALA A 405 -12.88 -32.24 11.08
C ALA A 405 -13.97 -31.30 10.54
N GLU A 406 -14.24 -31.32 9.24
CA GLU A 406 -15.30 -30.51 8.61
C GLU A 406 -16.68 -30.85 9.17
N MET A 407 -17.02 -32.14 9.25
CA MET A 407 -18.28 -32.60 9.86
C MET A 407 -18.40 -32.13 11.30
N ARG A 408 -17.31 -32.20 12.08
CA ARG A 408 -17.28 -31.74 13.47
C ARG A 408 -17.52 -30.23 13.56
N ILE A 409 -16.87 -29.43 12.72
CA ILE A 409 -17.06 -27.97 12.68
C ILE A 409 -18.52 -27.64 12.37
N ARG A 410 -19.11 -28.29 11.35
CA ARG A 410 -20.52 -28.08 10.98
C ARG A 410 -21.50 -28.47 12.09
N GLN A 411 -21.17 -29.46 12.91
CA GLN A 411 -21.98 -29.88 14.06
C GLN A 411 -21.83 -28.94 15.26
N GLN A 412 -20.62 -28.42 15.51
CA GLN A 412 -20.31 -27.61 16.68
C GLN A 412 -20.64 -26.12 16.47
N LYS A 413 -20.41 -25.59 15.27
CA LYS A 413 -20.65 -24.19 14.95
C LYS A 413 -22.11 -23.97 14.58
N THR A 414 -22.96 -23.81 15.59
CA THR A 414 -24.42 -23.63 15.43
C THR A 414 -24.90 -22.22 15.75
N ASP A 415 -24.15 -21.46 16.57
CA ASP A 415 -24.43 -20.06 16.89
C ASP A 415 -23.69 -19.08 15.97
N ASN A 416 -24.01 -17.79 16.05
CA ASN A 416 -23.29 -16.71 15.35
C ASN A 416 -22.24 -16.02 16.20
N LEU A 417 -21.86 -16.59 17.35
CA LEU A 417 -20.89 -15.97 18.23
C LEU A 417 -19.47 -16.11 17.64
N PRO A 418 -18.57 -15.16 17.88
CA PRO A 418 -17.16 -15.37 17.60
C PRO A 418 -16.61 -16.63 18.27
N ILE A 419 -15.65 -17.31 17.63
CA ILE A 419 -15.00 -18.50 18.20
C ILE A 419 -14.14 -18.05 19.40
N SER A 420 -14.39 -18.62 20.57
CA SER A 420 -13.65 -18.25 21.79
C SER A 420 -12.16 -18.58 21.71
N CYS A 421 -11.31 -17.75 22.31
CA CYS A 421 -9.87 -17.98 22.36
C CYS A 421 -9.43 -18.72 23.63
N GLN A 422 -8.60 -19.74 23.44
CA GLN A 422 -7.90 -20.47 24.50
C GLN A 422 -6.38 -20.40 24.33
N CYS A 423 -5.89 -19.49 23.47
CA CYS A 423 -4.45 -19.28 23.32
C CYS A 423 -3.89 -18.64 24.58
N SER A 424 -2.68 -19.05 24.97
CA SER A 424 -1.96 -18.46 26.12
C SER A 424 -1.81 -16.94 26.00
N ASN A 425 -1.58 -16.46 24.76
CA ASN A 425 -1.66 -15.06 24.39
C ASN A 425 -2.96 -14.84 23.62
N PRO A 426 -3.95 -14.11 24.18
CA PRO A 426 -5.22 -13.87 23.52
C PRO A 426 -5.06 -13.21 22.16
N CYS A 427 -5.93 -13.59 21.23
CA CYS A 427 -5.83 -13.12 19.85
C CYS A 427 -6.54 -11.76 19.70
N SER A 428 -7.76 -11.61 20.19
CA SER A 428 -8.57 -10.40 19.96
C SER A 428 -8.27 -9.26 20.94
N LYS A 429 -8.70 -8.03 20.60
CA LYS A 429 -8.61 -6.86 21.49
C LYS A 429 -9.47 -7.02 22.74
N ALA A 430 -10.73 -7.46 22.59
CA ALA A 430 -11.63 -7.66 23.73
C ALA A 430 -11.02 -8.63 24.77
N GLU A 431 -10.39 -9.72 24.32
CA GLU A 431 -9.74 -10.68 25.22
C GLU A 431 -8.40 -10.14 25.78
N ALA A 432 -7.69 -9.30 25.03
CA ALA A 432 -6.46 -8.67 25.48
C ALA A 432 -6.70 -7.52 26.48
N GLU A 433 -7.82 -6.79 26.38
CA GLU A 433 -8.20 -5.73 27.33
C GLU A 433 -8.53 -6.32 28.71
N LEU A 434 -9.09 -7.54 28.78
CA LEU A 434 -9.16 -8.32 30.02
C LEU A 434 -7.78 -8.63 30.62
N SER A 435 -6.73 -8.59 29.81
CA SER A 435 -5.35 -8.93 30.16
C SER A 435 -4.45 -7.70 30.43
N LYS A 436 -5.02 -6.49 30.57
CA LYS A 436 -4.30 -5.21 30.79
C LYS A 436 -3.25 -4.90 29.70
N THR A 437 -3.64 -4.82 28.44
CA THR A 437 -2.75 -4.22 27.42
C THR A 437 -2.57 -2.72 27.66
N TYR A 438 -1.30 -2.30 27.78
CA TYR A 438 -0.89 -0.90 27.88
C TYR A 438 -1.24 -0.15 26.59
N ARG A 439 -1.86 1.04 26.70
CA ARG A 439 -2.06 1.94 25.56
C ARG A 439 -0.91 2.94 25.55
N TRP A 440 -0.13 2.98 24.47
CA TRP A 440 0.93 3.98 24.30
C TRP A 440 0.32 5.31 23.85
N SER A 441 0.74 6.41 24.46
CA SER A 441 0.35 7.74 23.98
C SER A 441 1.13 8.10 22.71
N GLN A 442 0.61 9.01 21.89
CA GLN A 442 1.33 9.53 20.72
C GLN A 442 2.70 10.11 21.12
N TYR A 443 2.77 10.75 22.29
CA TYR A 443 4.01 11.25 22.88
C TYR A 443 5.03 10.14 23.16
N ASP A 444 4.60 8.98 23.67
CA ASP A 444 5.50 7.85 23.93
C ASP A 444 6.05 7.28 22.61
N ILE A 445 5.19 7.15 21.60
CA ILE A 445 5.54 6.65 20.27
C ILE A 445 6.59 7.54 19.61
N GLU A 446 6.42 8.86 19.69
CA GLU A 446 7.36 9.83 19.12
C GLU A 446 8.69 9.89 19.90
N LYS A 447 8.66 9.68 21.23
CA LYS A 447 9.83 9.83 22.10
C LYS A 447 10.70 8.57 22.19
N ILE A 448 10.10 7.38 22.13
CA ILE A 448 10.81 6.11 22.31
C ILE A 448 11.18 5.57 20.94
N ALA A 449 12.47 5.70 20.58
CA ALA A 449 13.00 5.18 19.34
C ALA A 449 12.70 3.67 19.20
N GLY A 450 12.13 3.28 18.05
CA GLY A 450 11.73 1.90 17.75
C GLY A 450 10.41 1.43 18.36
N LEU A 451 9.71 2.26 19.18
CA LEU A 451 8.41 1.87 19.73
C LEU A 451 7.34 1.74 18.63
N GLN A 452 7.36 2.61 17.62
CA GLN A 452 6.47 2.50 16.46
C GLN A 452 6.68 1.17 15.73
N ASP A 453 7.93 0.80 15.45
CA ASP A 453 8.26 -0.48 14.80
C ASP A 453 7.81 -1.68 15.64
N HIS A 454 7.95 -1.59 16.97
CA HIS A 454 7.47 -2.63 17.89
C HIS A 454 5.93 -2.73 17.91
N ILE A 455 5.23 -1.60 17.91
CA ILE A 455 3.77 -1.55 17.81
C ILE A 455 3.32 -2.16 16.48
N ASP A 456 3.96 -1.79 15.37
CA ASP A 456 3.66 -2.33 14.05
C ASP A 456 3.92 -3.84 13.99
N ASP A 457 5.01 -4.34 14.58
CA ASP A 457 5.27 -5.78 14.69
C ASP A 457 4.16 -6.49 15.49
N ILE A 458 3.67 -5.92 16.60
CA ILE A 458 2.52 -6.48 17.35
C ILE A 458 1.24 -6.56 16.48
N TYR A 459 1.05 -5.61 15.57
CA TYR A 459 -0.13 -5.57 14.69
C TYR A 459 -0.02 -6.51 13.49
N TRP A 460 1.18 -6.67 12.93
CA TRP A 460 1.41 -7.40 11.68
C TRP A 460 1.98 -8.82 11.88
N SER A 461 2.44 -9.15 13.09
CA SER A 461 3.17 -10.39 13.41
C SER A 461 2.67 -11.02 14.72
N PHE A 462 2.83 -12.35 14.83
CA PHE A 462 2.72 -13.09 16.10
C PHE A 462 4.07 -13.62 16.57
N LYS A 463 5.18 -13.01 16.14
CA LYS A 463 6.48 -13.31 16.74
C LYS A 463 6.36 -13.02 18.24
N ASP A 464 6.45 -14.09 19.02
CA ASP A 464 6.40 -14.05 20.48
C ASP A 464 7.69 -13.45 21.05
#